data_AF-A0A3M1PW82-F1
#
_entry.id   AF-A0A3M1PW82-F1
#
_cell.length_a   1.000
_cell.length_b   1.000
_cell.length_c   1.000
_cell.angle_alpha   90.00
_cell.angle_beta   90.00
_cell.angle_gamma   90.00
#
_symmetry.space_group_name_H-M   'P 1'
#
loop_
_entity.id
_entity.type
_entity.pdbx_description
1 polymer ?
#
loop_
_entity_poly.entity_id
_entity_poly.type
_entity_poly.pdbx_seq_one_letter_code
_entity_poly.pdbx_strand_id
1 'polypeptide(L)'
;ADLSGLAVAGDDSGGETVARLARGARVVKAFNTVGTSVMANPCFGERRALLTVAGDDDDARAAVVELAAALGFEAVDFGPLAHARYAEAMAMGWIFLAFQRGFGTDFAMTIARR
;
A
#
# COMPACT_ATOMS: atom_id res chain seq x y z
N ALA A 1 -6.17 -14.50 -14.14
CA ALA A 1 -5.57 -13.58 -15.12
C ALA A 1 -4.07 -13.54 -14.88
N ASP A 2 -3.26 -13.40 -15.93
CA ASP A 2 -1.84 -13.11 -15.79
C ASP A 2 -1.68 -11.66 -15.31
N LEU A 3 -0.98 -11.47 -14.19
CA LEU A 3 -0.78 -10.19 -13.52
C LEU A 3 0.71 -9.83 -13.43
N SER A 4 1.57 -10.59 -14.11
CA SER A 4 3.01 -10.36 -14.14
C SER A 4 3.38 -8.96 -14.64
N GLY A 5 2.59 -8.40 -15.58
CA GLY A 5 2.77 -7.03 -16.08
C GLY A 5 2.48 -5.91 -15.07
N LEU A 6 1.94 -6.22 -13.88
CA LEU A 6 1.77 -5.25 -12.79
C LEU A 6 2.99 -5.18 -11.86
N ALA A 7 3.92 -6.13 -11.97
CA ALA A 7 5.13 -6.13 -11.16
C ALA A 7 6.17 -5.19 -11.79
N VAL A 8 6.48 -4.08 -11.09
CA VAL A 8 7.71 -3.33 -11.35
C VAL A 8 8.84 -4.08 -10.64
N ALA A 9 9.84 -4.52 -11.41
CA ALA A 9 10.93 -5.36 -10.93
C ALA A 9 12.25 -4.57 -10.83
N GLY A 10 13.12 -4.97 -9.90
CA GLY A 10 14.46 -4.39 -9.76
C GLY A 10 14.51 -3.21 -8.79
N ASP A 11 15.15 -2.12 -9.21
CA ASP A 11 15.47 -0.94 -8.41
C ASP A 11 14.50 0.24 -8.58
N ASP A 12 13.37 0.04 -9.24
CA ASP A 12 12.34 1.05 -9.55
C ASP A 12 10.95 0.67 -9.00
N SER A 13 9.99 1.59 -9.08
CA SER A 13 8.60 1.39 -8.66
C SER A 13 7.60 2.15 -9.54
N GLY A 14 6.32 1.75 -9.45
CA GLY A 14 5.23 2.50 -10.07
C GLY A 14 5.13 3.93 -9.51
N GLY A 15 5.38 4.10 -8.21
CA GLY A 15 5.48 5.41 -7.57
C GLY A 15 6.57 6.31 -8.19
N GLU A 16 7.78 5.78 -8.35
CA GLU A 16 8.89 6.51 -8.97
C GLU A 16 8.62 6.83 -10.45
N THR A 17 7.96 5.92 -11.18
CA THR A 17 7.51 6.18 -12.55
C THR A 17 6.53 7.36 -12.60
N VAL A 18 5.55 7.40 -11.71
CA VAL A 18 4.60 8.53 -11.61
C VAL A 18 5.32 9.83 -11.27
N ALA A 19 6.29 9.82 -10.34
CA ALA A 19 7.06 11.01 -9.99
C ALA A 19 7.86 11.57 -11.18
N ARG A 20 8.44 10.70 -12.01
CA ARG A 20 9.15 11.13 -13.23
C ARG A 20 8.21 11.75 -14.28
N LEU A 21 6.98 11.26 -14.38
CA LEU A 21 5.96 11.76 -15.30
C LEU A 21 5.29 13.05 -14.81
N ALA A 22 5.02 13.15 -13.51
CA ALA A 22 4.34 14.27 -12.86
C ALA A 22 5.35 15.26 -12.25
N ARG A 23 6.19 15.88 -13.10
CA ARG A 23 7.23 16.82 -12.66
C ARG A 23 6.64 17.95 -11.81
N GLY A 24 7.19 18.15 -10.62
CA GLY A 24 6.75 19.19 -9.67
C GLY A 24 5.64 18.75 -8.71
N ALA A 25 5.07 17.56 -8.88
CA ALA A 25 4.13 16.99 -7.92
C ALA A 25 4.86 16.37 -6.71
N ARG A 26 4.18 16.37 -5.56
CA ARG A 26 4.56 15.59 -4.37
C ARG A 26 3.87 14.23 -4.48
N VAL A 27 4.63 13.19 -4.82
CA VAL A 27 4.07 11.84 -5.05
C VAL A 27 4.18 11.00 -3.78
N VAL A 28 3.06 10.40 -3.38
CA VAL A 28 2.97 9.48 -2.25
C VAL A 28 2.30 8.18 -2.70
N LYS A 29 2.92 7.04 -2.40
CA LYS A 29 2.37 5.70 -2.58
C LYS A 29 1.64 5.26 -1.32
N ALA A 30 0.36 4.89 -1.45
CA ALA A 30 -0.46 4.31 -0.39
C ALA A 30 -1.65 3.53 -0.96
N PHE A 31 -2.45 2.88 -0.09
CA PHE A 31 -3.76 2.26 -0.39
C PHE A 31 -3.78 1.05 -1.35
N ASN A 32 -2.66 0.64 -1.93
CA ASN A 32 -2.64 -0.43 -2.94
C ASN A 32 -2.66 -1.85 -2.35
N THR A 33 -2.58 -2.02 -1.03
CA THR A 33 -2.35 -3.32 -0.36
C THR A 33 -3.63 -4.02 0.12
N VAL A 34 -4.81 -3.50 -0.20
CA VAL A 34 -6.12 -4.02 0.26
C VAL A 34 -7.18 -4.01 -0.84
N GLY A 35 -8.19 -4.87 -0.71
CA GLY A 35 -9.38 -4.88 -1.57
C GLY A 35 -10.42 -3.81 -1.20
N THR A 36 -11.43 -3.62 -2.05
CA THR A 36 -12.47 -2.57 -1.86
C THR A 36 -13.31 -2.75 -0.60
N SER A 37 -13.64 -3.98 -0.21
CA SER A 37 -14.40 -4.25 1.02
C SER A 37 -13.62 -3.84 2.27
N VAL A 38 -12.33 -4.17 2.31
CA VAL A 38 -11.40 -3.75 3.36
C VAL A 38 -11.16 -2.24 3.33
N MET A 39 -11.15 -1.61 2.15
CA MET A 39 -11.09 -0.16 2.02
C MET A 39 -12.29 0.53 2.69
N ALA A 40 -13.48 -0.05 2.53
CA ALA A 40 -14.71 0.47 3.14
C ALA A 40 -14.75 0.24 4.65
N ASN A 41 -14.13 -0.84 5.14
CA ASN A 41 -14.02 -1.13 6.56
C ASN A 41 -12.70 -1.86 6.88
N PRO A 42 -11.66 -1.15 7.36
CA PRO A 42 -10.35 -1.76 7.63
C PRO A 42 -10.28 -2.48 8.99
N CYS A 43 -11.38 -2.56 9.75
CA CYS A 43 -11.41 -3.13 11.09
C CYS A 43 -11.67 -4.64 11.07
N PHE A 44 -10.81 -5.42 11.72
CA PHE A 44 -10.89 -6.86 11.90
C PHE A 44 -10.88 -7.21 13.39
N GLY A 45 -12.00 -6.94 14.07
CA GLY A 45 -12.10 -7.04 15.52
C GLY A 45 -11.23 -5.97 16.19
N GLU A 46 -10.29 -6.39 17.03
CA GLU A 46 -9.33 -5.47 17.68
C GLU A 46 -8.14 -5.09 16.77
N ARG A 47 -8.00 -5.74 15.60
CA ARG A 47 -6.94 -5.45 14.64
C ARG A 47 -7.41 -4.49 13.55
N ARG A 48 -6.46 -3.75 12.99
CA ARG A 48 -6.67 -2.86 11.84
C ARG A 48 -5.83 -3.34 10.67
N ALA A 49 -6.34 -3.17 9.46
CA ALA A 49 -5.58 -3.45 8.24
C ALA A 49 -4.33 -2.55 8.19
N LEU A 50 -3.18 -3.14 7.88
CA LEU A 50 -1.94 -2.43 7.66
C LEU A 50 -2.03 -1.60 6.37
N LEU A 51 -1.72 -0.31 6.48
CA LEU A 51 -1.50 0.56 5.33
C LEU A 51 -0.08 1.11 5.36
N THR A 52 0.65 0.98 4.26
CA THR A 52 2.00 1.51 4.11
C THR A 52 1.96 2.82 3.32
N VAL A 53 2.80 3.79 3.71
CA VAL A 53 2.85 5.12 3.08
C VAL A 53 4.30 5.46 2.75
N ALA A 54 4.61 5.76 1.50
CA ALA A 54 5.97 6.11 1.06
C ALA A 54 5.96 7.34 0.13
N GLY A 55 6.88 8.29 0.32
CA GLY A 55 6.99 9.52 -0.47
C GLY A 55 8.22 10.35 -0.08
N ASP A 56 8.73 11.17 -0.99
CA ASP A 56 9.97 11.95 -0.77
C ASP A 56 9.75 13.30 -0.06
N ASP A 57 8.51 13.79 -0.02
CA ASP A 57 8.11 15.02 0.69
C ASP A 57 7.52 14.65 2.06
N ASP A 58 8.16 15.10 3.14
CA ASP A 58 7.79 14.72 4.51
C ASP A 58 6.38 15.20 4.89
N ASP A 59 6.01 16.42 4.51
CA ASP A 59 4.69 17.00 4.81
C ASP A 59 3.58 16.24 4.06
N ALA A 60 3.78 15.95 2.77
CA ALA A 60 2.82 15.16 1.99
C ALA A 60 2.68 13.74 2.53
N ARG A 61 3.79 13.11 2.94
CA ARG A 61 3.78 11.77 3.53
C ARG A 61 3.02 11.77 4.86
N ALA A 62 3.29 12.75 5.73
CA ALA A 62 2.60 12.91 7.01
C ALA A 62 1.08 13.09 6.81
N ALA A 63 0.66 13.96 5.87
CA ALA A 63 -0.75 14.17 5.56
C ALA A 63 -1.46 12.87 5.11
N VAL A 64 -0.78 12.02 4.34
CA VAL A 64 -1.35 10.73 3.89
C VAL A 64 -1.38 9.70 5.02
N VAL A 65 -0.39 9.69 5.93
CA VAL A 65 -0.41 8.84 7.13
C VAL A 65 -1.59 9.22 8.03
N GLU A 66 -1.80 10.52 8.27
CA GLU A 66 -2.93 11.02 9.06
C GLU A 66 -4.27 10.65 8.44
N LEU A 67 -4.41 10.82 7.11
CA LEU A 67 -5.61 10.42 6.39
C LEU A 67 -5.88 8.91 6.54
N ALA A 68 -4.86 8.07 6.36
CA ALA A 68 -4.99 6.63 6.51
C ALA A 68 -5.41 6.22 7.93
N ALA A 69 -4.83 6.84 8.95
CA ALA A 69 -5.20 6.61 10.34
C ALA A 69 -6.65 7.05 10.63
N ALA A 70 -7.06 8.20 10.10
CA ALA A 70 -8.43 8.72 10.22
C ALA A 70 -9.46 7.80 9.55
N LEU A 71 -9.08 7.13 8.46
CA LEU A 71 -9.88 6.11 7.78
C LEU A 71 -9.92 4.76 8.53
N GLY A 72 -9.18 4.61 9.63
CA GLY A 72 -9.23 3.44 10.50
C GLY A 72 -8.10 2.42 10.29
N PHE A 73 -7.17 2.66 9.36
CA PHE A 73 -6.03 1.76 9.13
C PHE A 73 -4.97 1.85 10.23
N GLU A 74 -4.17 0.80 10.37
CA GLU A 74 -2.86 0.88 11.02
C GLU A 74 -1.85 1.42 9.99
N ALA A 75 -1.72 2.74 9.93
CA ALA A 75 -0.86 3.43 8.98
C ALA A 75 0.61 3.40 9.44
N VAL A 76 1.52 3.03 8.54
CA VAL A 76 2.96 2.97 8.79
C VAL A 76 3.70 3.77 7.74
N ASP A 77 4.51 4.73 8.20
CA ASP A 77 5.43 5.47 7.36
C ASP A 77 6.59 4.57 6.93
N PHE A 78 6.71 4.37 5.62
CA PHE A 78 7.79 3.61 4.98
C PHE A 78 8.93 4.52 4.51
N GLY A 79 8.82 5.84 4.63
CA GLY A 79 9.86 6.80 4.30
C GLY A 79 9.89 7.15 2.80
N PRO A 80 11.08 7.21 2.16
CA PRO A 80 11.25 7.68 0.79
C PRO A 80 10.38 6.95 -0.25
N LEU A 81 10.06 7.61 -1.36
CA LEU A 81 9.22 7.05 -2.43
C LEU A 81 9.81 5.77 -3.03
N ALA A 82 11.13 5.63 -3.02
CA ALA A 82 11.83 4.41 -3.43
C ALA A 82 11.40 3.16 -2.63
N HIS A 83 10.78 3.31 -1.45
CA HIS A 83 10.23 2.20 -0.67
C HIS A 83 8.82 1.78 -1.14
N ALA A 84 8.22 2.47 -2.11
CA ALA A 84 6.97 2.07 -2.77
C ALA A 84 7.04 0.64 -3.35
N ARG A 85 8.22 0.19 -3.80
CA ARG A 85 8.46 -1.18 -4.27
C ARG A 85 8.05 -2.25 -3.26
N TYR A 86 8.22 -1.99 -1.95
CA TYR A 86 7.82 -2.93 -0.91
C TYR A 86 6.30 -3.04 -0.83
N ALA A 87 5.60 -1.91 -0.86
CA ALA A 87 4.13 -1.86 -0.88
C ALA A 87 3.55 -2.49 -2.16
N GLU A 88 4.22 -2.32 -3.30
CA GLU A 88 3.84 -2.93 -4.58
C GLU A 88 4.01 -4.45 -4.57
N ALA A 89 5.13 -4.95 -4.05
CA ALA A 89 5.34 -6.39 -3.87
C ALA A 89 4.34 -7.00 -2.87
N MET A 90 4.03 -6.30 -1.77
CA MET A 90 3.00 -6.71 -0.83
C MET A 90 1.61 -6.82 -1.48
N ALA A 91 1.24 -5.87 -2.33
CA ALA A 91 -0.02 -5.93 -3.07
C ALA A 91 -0.06 -7.11 -4.04
N MET A 92 1.04 -7.42 -4.73
CA MET A 92 1.12 -8.63 -5.56
C MET A 92 0.93 -9.91 -4.72
N GLY A 93 1.51 -9.96 -3.51
CA GLY A 93 1.26 -11.03 -2.55
C GLY A 93 -0.22 -11.13 -2.15
N TRP A 94 -0.86 -10.01 -1.83
CA TRP A 94 -2.29 -9.95 -1.51
C TRP A 94 -3.14 -10.46 -2.68
N ILE A 95 -2.87 -10.00 -3.91
CA ILE A 95 -3.60 -10.40 -5.13
C ILE A 95 -3.43 -11.90 -5.40
N PHE A 96 -2.22 -12.44 -5.23
CA PHE A 96 -1.96 -13.87 -5.35
C PHE A 96 -2.78 -14.68 -4.34
N LEU A 97 -2.80 -14.27 -3.07
CA LEU A 97 -3.59 -14.93 -2.03
C LEU A 97 -5.09 -14.88 -2.35
N ALA A 98 -5.59 -13.71 -2.73
CA ALA A 98 -7.00 -13.47 -3.03
C ALA A 98 -7.50 -14.37 -4.17
N PHE A 99 -6.82 -14.33 -5.31
CA PHE A 99 -7.35 -14.91 -6.55
C PHE A 99 -6.74 -16.27 -6.92
N GLN A 100 -5.50 -16.55 -6.52
CA GLN A 100 -4.83 -17.82 -6.86
C GLN A 100 -4.82 -18.82 -5.72
N ARG A 101 -4.93 -18.36 -4.47
CA ARG A 101 -5.00 -19.24 -3.28
C ARG A 101 -6.39 -19.33 -2.65
N GLY A 102 -7.37 -18.62 -3.21
CA GLY A 102 -8.78 -18.75 -2.82
C GLY A 102 -9.12 -18.10 -1.47
N PHE A 103 -8.33 -17.14 -1.01
CA PHE A 103 -8.64 -16.41 0.24
C PHE A 103 -9.87 -15.49 0.07
N GLY A 104 -10.28 -15.20 -1.17
CA GLY A 104 -11.25 -14.15 -1.45
C GLY A 104 -10.67 -12.77 -1.20
N THR A 105 -11.51 -11.74 -1.17
CA THR A 105 -11.06 -10.33 -1.04
C THR A 105 -11.23 -9.75 0.36
N ASP A 106 -11.88 -10.47 1.26
CA ASP A 106 -12.24 -10.00 2.61
C ASP A 106 -11.18 -10.36 3.65
N PHE A 107 -9.91 -10.03 3.36
CA PHE A 107 -8.81 -10.21 4.29
C PHE A 107 -7.77 -9.09 4.15
N ALA A 108 -7.03 -8.86 5.22
CA ALA A 108 -5.97 -7.85 5.29
C ALA A 108 -4.69 -8.41 5.92
N MET A 109 -3.57 -7.77 5.59
CA MET A 109 -2.32 -7.93 6.34
C MET A 109 -2.41 -7.07 7.62
N THR A 110 -1.86 -7.57 8.73
CA THR A 110 -1.85 -6.88 10.04
C THR A 110 -0.49 -7.03 10.69
N ILE A 111 -0.08 -6.08 11.54
CA ILE A 111 1.15 -6.21 12.33
C ILE A 111 0.81 -6.87 13.69
N ALA A 112 1.63 -7.84 14.10
CA ALA A 112 1.60 -8.41 15.44
C ALA A 112 2.93 -8.15 16.14
N ARG A 113 2.89 -7.72 17.41
CA ARG A 113 4.07 -7.44 18.25
C ARG A 113 4.06 -8.35 19.48
N ARG A 114 5.23 -8.62 20.04
CA ARG A 114 5.44 -9.39 21.28
C ARG A 114 6.03 -8.49 22.34
#